data_AF-A0A210W829-F1
#
_entry.id   AF-A0A210W829-F1
#
_cell.length_a   1.000
_cell.length_b   1.000
_cell.length_c   1.000
_cell.angle_alpha   90.00
_cell.angle_beta   90.00
_cell.angle_gamma   90.00
#
_symmetry.space_group_name_H-M   'P 1'
#
loop_
_entity.id
_entity.type
_entity.pdbx_description
1 polymer ?
#
loop_
_entity_poly.entity_id
_entity_poly.type
_entity_poly.pdbx_seq_one_letter_code
_entity_poly.pdbx_strand_id
1 'polypeptide(L)' 'MFFCIFAITPFQYYAMPKLGYTRCNILEDHPTIYFTDWVKNPAWCVRGKSREWVKEQASLAQ' A
#
# COMPACT_ATOMS: atom_id res chain seq x y z
N MET A 1 -1.44 11.16 19.37
CA MET A 1 -0.82 10.30 18.32
C MET A 1 -1.54 8.96 18.15
N PHE A 2 -1.89 8.22 19.22
CA PHE A 2 -2.55 6.91 19.13
C PHE A 2 -3.96 6.91 18.51
N PHE A 3 -4.79 7.93 18.78
CA PHE A 3 -6.18 7.99 18.27
C PHE A 3 -6.28 8.08 16.73
N CYS A 4 -5.29 8.66 16.06
CA CYS A 4 -5.32 8.80 14.61
C CYS A 4 -5.08 7.47 13.89
N ILE A 5 -4.24 6.59 14.44
CA ILE A 5 -3.91 5.30 13.80
C ILE A 5 -5.13 4.38 13.78
N PHE A 6 -5.91 4.32 14.87
CA PHE A 6 -7.08 3.45 14.97
C PHE A 6 -8.25 3.85 14.06
N ALA A 7 -8.37 5.12 13.67
CA ALA A 7 -9.42 5.57 12.74
C ALA A 7 -8.99 5.48 11.27
N ILE A 8 -7.72 5.72 10.97
CA ILE A 8 -7.22 5.77 9.59
C ILE A 8 -7.21 4.38 8.96
N THR A 9 -6.76 3.35 9.69
CA THR A 9 -6.71 1.99 9.16
C THR A 9 -8.08 1.48 8.69
N PRO A 10 -9.16 1.44 9.50
CA PRO A 10 -10.47 0.97 9.03
C PRO A 10 -11.01 1.80 7.86
N PHE A 11 -10.75 3.11 7.84
CA PHE A 11 -11.11 3.95 6.70
C PHE A 11 -10.39 3.54 5.41
N GLN A 12 -9.08 3.25 5.48
CA GLN A 12 -8.31 2.76 4.33
C GLN A 12 -8.86 1.43 3.79
N TYR A 13 -9.20 0.47 4.67
CA TYR A 13 -9.77 -0.81 4.22
C TYR A 13 -11.11 -0.66 3.51
N TYR A 14 -11.90 0.34 3.89
CA TYR A 14 -13.17 0.63 3.22
C TYR A 14 -13.00 1.41 1.91
N ALA A 15 -12.12 2.41 1.88
CA ALA A 15 -12.01 3.34 0.76
C ALA A 15 -11.10 2.82 -0.36
N MET A 16 -9.95 2.22 -0.03
CA MET A 16 -8.91 1.88 -1.01
C MET A 16 -9.37 0.86 -2.07
N PRO A 17 -10.08 -0.23 -1.72
CA PRO A 17 -10.62 -1.16 -2.72
C PRO A 17 -11.58 -0.47 -3.70
N LYS A 18 -12.39 0.48 -3.21
CA LYS A 18 -13.34 1.24 -4.04
C LYS A 18 -12.65 2.18 -5.02
N LEU A 19 -11.42 2.58 -4.72
CA LEU A 19 -10.56 3.37 -5.60
C LEU A 19 -9.73 2.50 -6.57
N GLY A 20 -9.93 1.18 -6.58
CA GLY A 20 -9.21 0.24 -7.43
C GLY A 20 -7.81 -0.11 -6.92
N TYR A 21 -7.51 0.16 -5.64
CA TYR A 21 -6.27 -0.26 -5.03
C TYR A 21 -6.42 -1.62 -4.35
N THR A 22 -5.35 -2.38 -4.36
CA THR A 22 -5.24 -3.68 -3.71
C THR A 22 -4.23 -3.65 -2.58
N ARG A 23 -4.51 -4.40 -1.53
CA ARG A 23 -3.67 -4.47 -0.35
C ARG A 23 -2.35 -5.17 -0.68
N CYS A 24 -1.23 -4.61 -0.23
CA CYS A 24 0.10 -5.19 -0.35
C CYS A 24 0.87 -5.05 0.96
N ASN A 25 1.35 -6.15 1.53
CA ASN A 25 2.11 -6.13 2.79
C ASN A 25 3.45 -6.88 2.68
N ILE A 26 3.94 -7.09 1.46
CA ILE A 26 5.14 -7.91 1.21
C ILE A 26 6.31 -7.11 0.61
N LEU A 27 6.14 -5.80 0.44
CA LEU A 27 7.21 -4.88 0.02
C LEU A 27 8.31 -4.84 1.08
N GLU A 28 9.51 -4.35 0.80
CA GLU A 28 10.60 -4.42 1.79
C GLU A 28 10.53 -3.28 2.83
N ASP A 29 10.06 -2.10 2.42
CA ASP A 29 10.12 -0.87 3.21
C ASP A 29 8.85 -0.57 4.03
N HIS A 30 8.25 -1.58 4.68
CA HIS A 30 7.18 -1.30 5.63
C HIS A 30 7.76 -0.93 7.01
N PRO A 31 7.53 0.30 7.51
CA PRO A 31 8.17 0.79 8.72
C PRO A 31 7.73 0.06 9.99
N THR A 32 6.52 -0.52 10.00
CA THR A 32 6.04 -1.42 11.07
C THR A 32 5.02 -2.41 10.51
N ILE A 33 4.77 -3.51 11.23
CA ILE A 33 3.75 -4.53 10.88
C ILE A 33 2.30 -3.98 10.79
N TYR A 34 2.08 -2.77 11.30
CA TYR A 34 0.77 -2.11 11.30
C TYR A 34 0.54 -1.24 10.06
N PHE A 35 1.58 -0.98 9.27
CA PHE A 35 1.42 -0.30 7.99
C PHE A 35 0.89 -1.29 6.95
N THR A 36 -0.13 -0.84 6.22
CA THR A 36 -0.70 -1.56 5.09
C THR A 36 -0.38 -0.76 3.85
N ASP A 37 0.43 -1.31 2.95
CA ASP A 37 0.64 -0.69 1.63
C ASP A 37 -0.55 -1.03 0.72
N TRP A 38 -0.79 -0.12 -0.22
CA TRP A 38 -1.86 -0.26 -1.20
C TRP A 38 -1.29 0.04 -2.58
N VAL A 39 -1.51 -0.87 -3.53
CA VAL A 39 -1.00 -0.76 -4.90
C VAL A 39 -2.15 -0.76 -5.90
N LYS A 40 -2.06 0.11 -6.92
CA LYS A 40 -3.12 0.24 -7.94
C LYS A 40 -3.17 -0.95 -8.90
N ASN A 41 -2.02 -1.59 -9.14
CA ASN A 41 -1.93 -2.82 -9.91
C ASN A 41 -1.44 -3.95 -8.99
N PRO A 42 -2.21 -5.05 -8.83
CA PRO A 42 -1.82 -6.19 -8.00
C PRO A 42 -0.46 -6.80 -8.38
N ALA A 43 -0.08 -6.73 -9.67
CA ALA A 43 1.18 -7.25 -10.16
C ALA A 43 2.42 -6.51 -9.61
N TRP A 44 2.24 -5.31 -9.05
CA TRP A 44 3.32 -4.55 -8.41
C TRP A 44 3.54 -4.93 -6.95
N CYS A 45 2.70 -5.80 -6.38
CA CYS A 45 2.92 -6.34 -5.05
C CYS A 45 3.92 -7.49 -5.11
N VAL A 46 5.21 -7.17 -5.12
CA VAL A 46 6.30 -8.15 -5.30
C VAL A 46 7.17 -8.18 -4.04
N ARG A 47 7.46 -9.39 -3.54
CA ARG A 47 8.33 -9.58 -2.37
C ARG A 47 9.76 -9.09 -2.65
N GLY A 48 10.36 -8.37 -1.71
CA GLY A 48 11.72 -7.82 -1.85
C GLY A 48 11.82 -6.65 -2.82
N LYS A 49 10.68 -5.98 -3.10
CA LYS A 49 10.65 -4.71 -3.82
C LYS A 49 10.23 -3.59 -2.88
N SER A 50 10.81 -2.42 -3.11
CA SER A 50 10.55 -1.22 -2.32
C SER A 50 9.29 -0.49 -2.79
N ARG A 51 8.83 0.47 -1.97
CA ARG A 51 7.71 1.34 -2.38
C ARG A 51 8.13 2.25 -3.54
N GLU A 52 9.40 2.61 -3.60
CA GLU A 52 10.05 3.39 -4.65
C GLU A 52 9.96 2.64 -5.98
N TRP A 53 10.30 1.34 -5.98
CA TRP A 53 10.15 0.49 -7.16
C TRP A 53 8.70 0.46 -7.67
N VAL A 54 7.71 0.38 -6.76
CA VAL A 54 6.29 0.44 -7.14
C VAL A 54 5.94 1.79 -7.77
N LYS A 55 6.46 2.91 -7.26
CA LYS A 55 6.27 4.23 -7.86
C LYS A 55 6.88 4.32 -9.26
N GLU A 56 8.06 3.73 -9.46
CA GLU A 56 8.67 3.63 -10.79
C GLU A 56 7.76 2.86 -11.74
N GLN A 57 7.22 1.69 -11.34
CA GLN A 57 6.27 0.95 -12.18
C GLN A 57 5.01 1.77 -12.51
N ALA A 58 4.49 2.50 -11.54
CA ALA A 58 3.34 3.38 -11.74
C ALA A 58 3.64 4.51 -12.74
N SER A 59 4.85 5.05 -12.72
CA SER A 59 5.30 6.08 -13.67
C SER A 59 5.49 5.55 -15.09
N LEU A 60 5.93 4.29 -15.23
CA LEU A 60 6.18 3.65 -16.52
C LEU A 60 4.89 3.12 -17.18
N ALA A 61 3.86 2.86 -16.40
CA ALA A 61 2.56 2.35 -16.88
C ALA A 61 1.59 3.46 -17.32
N GLN A 62 2.05 4.72 -17.33
CA GLN A 62 1.29 5.91 -17.74
C GLN A 62 1.65 6.31 -19.16
#